data_AF-A0A537ZK72-F1
#
_entry.id   AF-A0A537ZK72-F1
#
_cell.length_a   1.000
_cell.length_b   1.000
_cell.length_c   1.000
_cell.angle_alpha   90.00
_cell.angle_beta   90.00
_cell.angle_gamma   90.00
#
_symmetry.space_group_name_H-M   'P 1'
#
loop_
_entity.id
_entity.type
_entity.pdbx_description
1 polymer ?
#
loop_
_entity_poly.entity_id
_entity_poly.type
_entity_poly.pdbx_seq_one_letter_code
_entity_poly.pdbx_strand_id
1 'polypeptide(L)'
;LGGGGDAQGVVDALEVITADEQVRGILFNIFGGITRGDEVARGILEALSRMTLELPIVVRLDGTNAEEGRTMLAEAAPDNLVVEETMLSAAERVVELAA
;
A
#
# COMPACT_ATOMS: atom_id res chain seq x y z
N LEU A 1 -7.47 -4.32 -6.42
CA LEU A 1 -7.92 -3.00 -6.93
C LEU A 1 -7.89 -3.04 -8.45
N GLY A 2 -8.97 -2.61 -9.13
CA GLY A 2 -8.97 -2.44 -10.59
C GLY A 2 -8.10 -1.25 -11.01
N GLY A 3 -7.73 -1.16 -12.29
CA GLY A 3 -6.71 -0.26 -12.87
C GLY A 3 -6.98 1.25 -12.81
N GLY A 4 -7.44 1.76 -11.68
CA GLY A 4 -7.63 3.18 -11.40
C GLY A 4 -7.72 3.37 -9.89
N GLY A 5 -6.72 2.90 -9.15
CA GLY A 5 -6.64 2.89 -7.69
C GLY A 5 -6.79 4.28 -7.06
N ASP A 6 -8.02 4.80 -7.09
CA ASP A 6 -8.43 6.04 -6.45
C ASP A 6 -8.50 5.84 -4.93
N ALA A 7 -8.44 6.97 -4.21
CA ALA A 7 -8.41 6.95 -2.75
C ALA A 7 -9.63 6.23 -2.15
N GLN A 8 -10.81 6.36 -2.77
CA GLN A 8 -12.03 5.72 -2.26
C GLN A 8 -11.96 4.20 -2.38
N GLY A 9 -11.51 3.67 -3.52
CA GLY A 9 -11.34 2.22 -3.68
C GLY A 9 -10.32 1.63 -2.72
N VAL A 10 -9.28 2.40 -2.34
CA VAL A 10 -8.31 1.98 -1.32
C VAL A 10 -8.95 1.96 0.08
N VAL A 11 -9.72 2.99 0.44
CA VAL A 11 -10.47 3.03 1.71
C VAL A 11 -11.43 1.85 1.82
N ASP A 12 -12.29 1.65 0.80
CA ASP A 12 -13.28 0.57 0.81
C ASP A 12 -12.61 -0.81 0.96
N ALA A 13 -11.47 -1.01 0.30
CA ALA A 13 -10.69 -2.24 0.43
C ALA A 13 -10.11 -2.42 1.84
N LEU A 14 -9.56 -1.36 2.43
CA LEU A 14 -9.01 -1.39 3.79
C LEU A 14 -10.10 -1.64 4.83
N GLU A 15 -11.29 -1.04 4.70
CA GLU A 15 -12.43 -1.30 5.59
C GLU A 15 -12.84 -2.78 5.57
N VAL A 16 -12.93 -3.38 4.38
CA VAL A 16 -13.29 -4.81 4.24
C VAL A 16 -12.22 -5.71 4.83
N ILE A 17 -10.94 -5.43 4.57
CA ILE A 17 -9.82 -6.24 5.08
C ILE A 17 -9.73 -6.15 6.60
N THR A 18 -9.85 -4.95 7.15
CA THR A 18 -9.67 -4.69 8.60
C THR A 18 -10.88 -5.10 9.44
N ALA A 19 -12.01 -5.45 8.80
CA ALA A 19 -13.15 -6.05 9.48
C ALA A 19 -12.88 -7.49 9.97
N ASP A 20 -11.86 -8.18 9.42
CA ASP A 20 -11.45 -9.51 9.88
C ASP A 20 -10.35 -9.39 10.94
N GLU A 21 -10.69 -9.77 12.18
CA GLU A 21 -9.77 -9.76 13.33
C GLU A 21 -8.56 -10.71 13.17
N GLN A 22 -8.58 -11.62 12.20
CA GLN A 22 -7.45 -12.51 11.90
C GLN A 22 -6.37 -11.82 11.07
N VAL A 23 -6.61 -10.62 10.53
CA VAL A 23 -5.62 -9.90 9.74
C VAL A 23 -4.51 -9.37 10.63
N ARG A 24 -3.27 -9.74 10.29
CA ARG A 24 -2.06 -9.38 11.05
C ARG A 24 -1.13 -8.42 10.31
N GLY A 25 -1.38 -8.21 9.02
CA GLY A 25 -0.62 -7.31 8.18
C GLY A 25 -1.25 -7.19 6.80
N ILE A 26 -0.95 -6.10 6.10
CA ILE A 26 -1.54 -5.78 4.80
C ILE A 26 -0.43 -5.63 3.76
N LEU A 27 -0.52 -6.36 2.66
CA LEU A 27 0.39 -6.23 1.52
C LEU A 27 -0.34 -5.63 0.32
N PHE A 28 -0.01 -4.38 -0.03
CA PHE A 28 -0.37 -3.80 -1.31
C PHE A 28 0.65 -4.23 -2.36
N ASN A 29 0.24 -5.05 -3.32
CA ASN A 29 1.08 -5.41 -4.46
C ASN A 29 0.52 -4.77 -5.74
N ILE A 30 1.12 -3.67 -6.17
CA ILE A 30 0.64 -2.87 -7.29
C ILE A 30 1.65 -2.88 -8.44
N PHE A 31 1.12 -3.11 -9.65
CA PHE A 31 1.85 -2.94 -10.90
C PHE A 31 1.17 -1.82 -11.71
N GLY A 32 1.83 -0.67 -11.78
CA GLY A 32 1.42 0.48 -12.57
C GLY A 32 1.58 0.20 -14.07
N GLY A 33 0.48 0.25 -14.80
CA GLY A 33 0.46 0.17 -16.26
C GLY A 33 -0.02 1.48 -16.84
N ILE A 34 -1.32 1.55 -17.09
CA ILE A 34 -2.02 2.79 -17.48
C ILE A 34 -2.12 3.74 -16.27
N THR A 35 -2.49 3.22 -15.11
CA THR A 35 -2.43 3.96 -13.85
C THR A 35 -0.98 4.13 -13.45
N ARG A 36 -0.57 5.36 -13.18
CA ARG A 36 0.82 5.66 -12.79
C ARG A 36 1.03 5.40 -11.30
N GLY A 37 2.22 4.95 -10.94
CA GLY A 37 2.57 4.63 -9.56
C GLY A 37 2.46 5.81 -8.60
N ASP A 38 2.73 7.03 -9.07
CA ASP A 38 2.57 8.25 -8.28
C ASP A 38 1.10 8.56 -7.97
N GLU A 39 0.18 8.27 -8.88
CA GLU A 39 -1.26 8.41 -8.62
C GLU A 39 -1.75 7.40 -7.58
N VAL A 40 -1.28 6.16 -7.67
CA VAL A 40 -1.58 5.12 -6.68
C VAL A 40 -1.03 5.50 -5.31
N ALA A 41 0.21 5.98 -5.25
CA ALA A 41 0.84 6.42 -4.00
C ALA A 41 0.03 7.52 -3.32
N ARG A 42 -0.44 8.53 -4.07
CA ARG A 42 -1.34 9.58 -3.55
C ARG A 42 -2.64 8.98 -3.01
N GLY A 43 -3.26 8.06 -3.74
CA GLY A 43 -4.49 7.39 -3.31
C GLY A 43 -4.32 6.62 -1.99
N ILE A 44 -3.19 5.92 -1.83
CA ILE A 44 -2.85 5.22 -0.59
C ILE A 44 -2.67 6.22 0.56
N LEU A 45 -1.86 7.26 0.39
CA LEU A 45 -1.63 8.28 1.43
C LEU A 45 -2.93 8.98 1.84
N GLU A 46 -3.77 9.32 0.87
CA GLU A 46 -5.08 9.92 1.13
C GLU A 46 -5.99 8.97 1.91
N ALA A 47 -6.03 7.68 1.54
CA ALA A 47 -6.80 6.68 2.28
C ALA A 47 -6.30 6.52 3.73
N LEU A 48 -4.99 6.44 3.93
CA LEU A 48 -4.37 6.34 5.26
C LEU A 48 -4.56 7.61 6.10
N SER A 49 -4.76 8.77 5.49
CA SER A 49 -5.11 9.99 6.24
C SER A 49 -6.54 9.99 6.80
N ARG A 50 -7.42 9.15 6.23
CA ARG A 50 -8.83 9.03 6.61
C ARG A 50 -9.09 7.90 7.61
N MET A 51 -8.12 6.99 7.78
CA MET A 51 -8.26 5.81 8.61
C MET A 51 -7.03 5.65 9.51
N THR A 52 -7.25 5.43 10.80
CA THR A 52 -6.15 5.05 11.70
C THR A 52 -5.96 3.54 11.64
N LEU A 53 -4.83 3.09 11.08
CA LEU A 53 -4.47 1.68 11.02
C LEU A 53 -3.22 1.43 11.86
N GLU A 54 -3.30 0.49 12.80
CA GLU A 54 -2.15 0.06 13.63
C GLU A 54 -1.43 -1.16 13.05
N LEU A 55 -2.07 -1.87 12.11
CA LEU A 55 -1.50 -3.05 11.46
C LEU A 55 -0.30 -2.66 10.59
N PRO A 56 0.73 -3.52 10.47
CA PRO A 56 1.83 -3.29 9.56
C PRO A 56 1.35 -3.36 8.11
N ILE A 57 1.79 -2.38 7.31
CA ILE A 57 1.46 -2.27 5.89
C ILE A 57 2.75 -2.36 5.09
N VAL A 58 2.75 -3.20 4.06
CA VAL A 58 3.84 -3.26 3.09
C VAL A 58 3.28 -2.89 1.72
N VAL A 59 3.94 -1.97 1.03
CA VAL A 59 3.57 -1.57 -0.34
C VAL A 59 4.69 -1.96 -1.28
N ARG A 60 4.36 -2.83 -2.24
CA ARG A 60 5.17 -3.04 -3.43
C ARG A 60 4.57 -2.27 -4.59
N LEU A 61 5.39 -1.42 -5.20
CA LEU A 61 5.01 -0.61 -6.34
C LEU A 61 6.04 -0.76 -7.46
N ASP A 62 5.57 -1.19 -8.63
CA ASP A 62 6.38 -1.38 -9.84
C ASP A 62 5.62 -0.90 -11.08
N GLY A 63 6.30 -0.72 -12.22
CA GLY A 63 5.72 -0.21 -13.47
C GLY A 63 5.87 1.29 -13.68
N THR A 64 4.94 1.92 -14.41
CA THR A 64 5.02 3.34 -14.79
C THR A 64 5.09 4.26 -13.56
N ASN A 65 6.11 5.13 -13.48
CA ASN A 65 6.36 6.05 -12.34
C ASN A 65 6.41 5.37 -10.96
N ALA A 66 6.81 4.09 -10.91
CA ALA A 66 6.93 3.38 -9.65
C ALA A 66 7.97 4.00 -8.71
N GLU A 67 9.10 4.47 -9.23
CA GLU A 67 10.15 5.11 -8.43
C GLU A 67 9.62 6.37 -7.71
N GLU A 68 8.94 7.25 -8.45
CA GLU A 68 8.31 8.46 -7.89
C GLU A 68 7.27 8.13 -6.82
N GLY A 69 6.41 7.14 -7.07
CA GLY A 69 5.43 6.69 -6.09
C GLY A 69 6.07 6.08 -4.84
N ARG A 70 7.17 5.34 -4.99
CA ARG A 70 7.94 4.78 -3.87
C ARG A 70 8.57 5.89 -3.01
N THR A 71 9.18 6.90 -3.64
CA THR A 71 9.73 8.05 -2.92
C THR A 71 8.64 8.80 -2.16
N MET A 72 7.49 9.04 -2.80
CA MET A 72 6.36 9.72 -2.17
C MET A 72 5.85 8.99 -0.92
N LEU A 73 5.74 7.66 -1.00
CA LEU A 73 5.36 6.84 0.15
C LEU A 73 6.45 6.87 1.23
N ALA A 74 7.72 6.75 0.87
CA ALA A 74 8.81 6.78 1.84
C ALA A 74 8.92 8.11 2.61
N GLU A 75 8.51 9.23 2.00
CA GLU A 75 8.58 10.56 2.62
C GLU A 75 7.34 10.92 3.46
N ALA A 76 6.17 10.40 3.10
CA ALA A 76 4.89 10.86 3.65
C ALA A 76 4.07 9.78 4.38
N ALA A 77 4.45 8.51 4.26
CA ALA A 77 3.69 7.44 4.89
C ALA A 77 3.93 7.37 6.41
N PRO A 78 2.94 6.85 7.16
CA PRO A 78 3.09 6.61 8.59
C PRO A 78 4.13 5.51 8.89
N ASP A 79 4.65 5.51 10.13
CA ASP A 79 5.74 4.61 10.56
C ASP A 79 5.46 3.11 10.40
N ASN A 80 4.18 2.72 10.34
CA ASN A 80 3.76 1.33 10.14
C ASN A 80 3.67 0.92 8.66
N LEU A 81 4.03 1.80 7.72
CA LEU A 81 4.08 1.49 6.29
C LEU A 81 5.53 1.35 5.81
N VAL A 82 5.82 0.22 5.16
CA VAL A 82 7.12 -0.05 4.54
C VAL A 82 6.94 -0.19 3.03
N VAL A 83 7.85 0.38 2.27
CA VAL A 83 7.86 0.29 0.81
C VAL A 83 8.94 -0.67 0.36
N GLU A 84 8.59 -1.58 -0.54
CA GLU A 84 9.49 -2.59 -1.09
C GLU A 84 9.44 -2.57 -2.63
N GLU A 85 10.57 -2.85 -3.27
CA GLU A 85 10.65 -2.81 -4.74
C GLU A 85 10.17 -4.13 -5.37
N THR A 86 10.54 -5.25 -4.77
CA THR A 86 10.31 -6.57 -5.35
C THR A 86 9.17 -7.30 -4.64
N MET A 87 8.49 -8.18 -5.36
CA MET A 87 7.45 -9.02 -4.77
C MET A 87 8.00 -9.92 -3.66
N LEU A 88 9.23 -10.43 -3.82
CA LEU A 88 9.86 -11.30 -2.83
C LEU A 88 10.16 -10.54 -1.54
N SER A 89 10.83 -9.39 -1.63
CA SER A 89 11.15 -8.59 -0.45
C SER A 89 9.90 -8.07 0.27
N ALA A 90 8.86 -7.71 -0.48
CA ALA A 90 7.58 -7.31 0.09
C ALA A 90 6.85 -8.45 0.84
N ALA A 91 6.89 -9.66 0.27
CA ALA A 91 6.30 -10.85 0.89
C ALA A 91 7.06 -11.25 2.17
N GLU A 92 8.39 -11.26 2.13
CA GLU A 92 9.22 -11.53 3.31
C GLU A 92 8.94 -10.50 4.40
N ARG A 93 8.92 -9.20 4.03
CA ARG A 93 8.70 -8.12 4.98
C ARG A 93 7.35 -8.19 5.66
N VAL A 94 6.27 -8.45 4.93
CA VAL A 94 4.93 -8.49 5.54
C VAL A 94 4.80 -9.66 6.50
N VAL A 95 5.44 -10.80 6.21
CA VAL A 95 5.47 -11.96 7.10
C VAL A 95 6.25 -11.65 8.37
N GLU A 96 7.41 -10.99 8.26
CA GLU A 96 8.21 -10.59 9.42
C GLU A 96 7.47 -9.62 10.35
N LEU A 97 6.76 -8.65 9.78
CA LEU A 97 6.03 -7.64 10.55
C LEU A 97 4.72 -8.15 11.15
N ALA A 98 4.09 -9.14 10.52
CA ALA A 98 2.80 -9.70 10.94
C ALA A 98 2.91 -10.84 11.96
N ALA A 99 4.14 -11.20 12.37
CA ALA A 99 4.43 -12.30 13.30
C ALA A 99 3.89 -12.12 14.72
#